data_AF-D6TQF3-F1
#
_entry.id   AF-D6TQF3-F1
#
_cell.length_a   1.000
_cell.length_b   1.000
_cell.length_c   1.000
_cell.angle_alpha   90.00
_cell.angle_beta   90.00
_cell.angle_gamma   90.00
#
_symmetry.space_group_name_H-M   'P 1'
#
loop_
_entity.id
_entity.type
_entity.pdbx_description
1 polymer ?
#
loop_
_entity_poly.entity_id
_entity_poly.type
_entity_poly.pdbx_seq_one_letter_code
_entity_poly.pdbx_strand_id
1 'polypeptide(L)'
;MLSIETQARLQQQGLNAFDEVSLREELEKHAPTYTLIRLAAWPARRWKCHYRLMLGDTIHDAQNVAEAYAMALLSLLERPLVESEPQPSHS
;
A
#
# COMPACT_ATOMS: atom_id res chain seq x y z
N MET A 1 -5.67 4.92 -13.52
CA MET A 1 -5.34 6.32 -13.21
C MET A 1 -5.66 6.54 -11.75
N LEU A 2 -4.70 7.06 -10.97
CA LEU A 2 -4.88 7.33 -9.55
C LEU A 2 -5.83 8.50 -9.32
N SER A 3 -6.61 8.44 -8.24
CA SER A 3 -7.51 9.54 -7.87
C SER A 3 -6.70 10.81 -7.52
N ILE A 4 -7.30 11.99 -7.72
CA ILE A 4 -6.67 13.28 -7.40
C ILE A 4 -6.36 13.36 -5.89
N GLU A 5 -7.25 12.84 -5.05
CA GLU A 5 -7.05 12.78 -3.60
C GLU A 5 -5.84 11.93 -3.21
N THR A 6 -5.70 10.74 -3.82
CA THR A 6 -4.54 9.86 -3.60
C THR A 6 -3.24 10.54 -4.05
N GLN A 7 -3.26 11.22 -5.20
CA GLN A 7 -2.09 11.97 -5.69
C GLN A 7 -1.71 13.09 -4.72
N ALA A 8 -2.69 13.88 -4.25
CA ALA A 8 -2.43 14.96 -3.30
C ALA A 8 -1.83 14.45 -1.98
N ARG A 9 -2.31 13.33 -1.46
CA ARG A 9 -1.75 12.69 -0.25
C ARG A 9 -0.32 12.20 -0.48
N LEU A 10 -0.04 11.59 -1.63
CA LEU A 10 1.32 11.17 -1.97
C LEU A 10 2.27 12.38 -2.13
N GLN A 11 1.79 13.50 -2.71
CA GLN A 11 2.55 14.74 -2.80
C GLN A 11 2.89 15.34 -1.43
N GLN A 12 1.97 15.24 -0.47
CA GLN A 12 2.24 15.66 0.91
C GLN A 12 3.35 14.85 1.58
N GLN A 13 3.56 13.61 1.13
CA GLN A 13 4.68 12.76 1.55
C GLN A 13 5.95 12.95 0.70
N GLY A 14 5.95 13.88 -0.27
CA GLY A 14 7.11 14.20 -1.11
C GLY A 14 7.22 13.41 -2.41
N LEU A 15 6.22 12.60 -2.78
CA LEU A 15 6.22 11.88 -4.05
C LEU A 15 5.68 12.73 -5.21
N ASN A 16 6.39 12.70 -6.35
CA ASN A 16 6.02 13.43 -7.57
C ASN A 16 5.74 12.53 -8.78
N ALA A 17 5.99 11.22 -8.65
CA ALA A 17 5.74 10.23 -9.69
C ALA A 17 4.67 9.23 -9.22
N PHE A 18 3.66 9.01 -10.07
CA PHE A 18 2.47 8.21 -9.74
C PHE A 18 2.24 7.05 -10.72
N ASP A 19 3.24 6.75 -11.56
CA ASP A 19 3.21 5.55 -12.37
C ASP A 19 3.49 4.31 -11.51
N GLU A 20 3.11 3.15 -12.05
CA GLU A 20 3.22 1.87 -11.35
C GLU A 20 4.64 1.54 -10.91
N VAL A 21 5.64 1.83 -11.75
CA VAL A 21 7.03 1.47 -11.50
C VAL A 21 7.59 2.33 -10.37
N SER A 22 7.42 3.64 -10.46
CA SER A 22 7.88 4.58 -9.44
C SER A 22 7.25 4.28 -8.07
N LEU A 23 5.95 3.96 -8.04
CA LEU A 23 5.27 3.63 -6.78
C LEU A 23 5.73 2.29 -6.19
N ARG A 24 5.99 1.29 -7.03
CA ARG A 24 6.55 0.00 -6.60
C ARG A 24 7.94 0.18 -5.99
N GLU A 25 8.81 0.89 -6.71
CA GLU A 25 10.18 1.14 -6.24
C GLU A 25 10.20 1.92 -4.94
N GLU A 26 9.32 2.91 -4.78
CA GLU A 26 9.21 3.62 -3.51
C GLU A 26 8.69 2.70 -2.41
N LEU A 27 7.64 1.91 -2.66
CA LEU A 27 7.13 0.93 -1.69
C LEU A 27 8.21 -0.04 -1.22
N GLU A 28 9.02 -0.57 -2.14
CA GLU A 28 10.10 -1.53 -1.84
C GLU A 28 11.21 -0.94 -0.96
N LYS A 29 11.39 0.40 -0.94
CA LYS A 29 12.33 1.06 0.00
C LYS A 29 11.85 1.01 1.45
N HIS A 30 10.54 1.01 1.68
CA HIS A 30 9.94 1.04 3.01
C HIS A 30 9.52 -0.36 3.49
N ALA A 31 9.10 -1.23 2.57
CA ALA A 31 8.66 -2.57 2.86
C ALA A 31 9.21 -3.58 1.83
N PRO A 32 10.21 -4.40 2.20
CA PRO A 32 10.85 -5.33 1.27
C PRO A 32 9.96 -6.53 0.93
N THR A 33 8.84 -6.74 1.64
CA THR A 33 7.94 -7.87 1.40
C THR A 33 6.49 -7.41 1.37
N TYR A 34 5.80 -7.76 0.28
CA TYR A 34 4.37 -7.60 0.10
C TYR A 34 3.87 -8.67 -0.88
N THR A 35 2.56 -8.93 -0.87
CA THR A 35 1.93 -9.83 -1.85
C THR A 35 0.87 -9.06 -2.63
N LEU A 36 1.08 -8.90 -3.94
CA LEU A 36 0.07 -8.37 -4.85
C LEU A 36 -0.70 -9.52 -5.49
N ILE A 37 -2.02 -9.52 -5.32
CA ILE A 37 -2.93 -10.53 -5.83
C ILE A 37 -3.87 -9.87 -6.84
N ARG A 38 -3.85 -10.35 -8.08
CA ARG A 38 -4.91 -10.04 -9.05
C ARG A 38 -6.08 -10.99 -8.82
N LEU A 39 -7.25 -10.43 -8.58
CA LEU A 39 -8.44 -11.21 -8.29
C LEU A 39 -9.04 -11.82 -9.56
N ALA A 40 -9.56 -13.04 -9.44
CA ALA A 40 -10.43 -13.61 -10.45
C ALA A 40 -11.74 -12.81 -10.57
N ALA A 41 -12.48 -12.99 -11.68
CA ALA A 41 -13.65 -12.17 -11.98
C ALA A 41 -14.76 -12.24 -10.91
N TRP A 42 -15.03 -13.42 -10.33
CA TRP A 42 -16.04 -13.58 -9.29
C TRP A 42 -15.71 -12.83 -7.99
N PRO A 43 -14.53 -13.04 -7.35
CA PRO A 43 -14.18 -12.29 -6.15
C PRO A 43 -14.06 -10.79 -6.43
N ALA A 44 -13.59 -10.40 -7.61
CA ALA A 44 -13.51 -8.99 -7.98
C ALA A 44 -14.89 -8.30 -8.00
N ARG A 45 -15.91 -8.96 -8.57
CA ARG A 45 -17.29 -8.46 -8.54
C ARG A 45 -17.86 -8.42 -7.13
N ARG A 46 -17.56 -9.44 -6.30
CA ARG A 46 -18.05 -9.54 -4.92
C ARG A 46 -17.47 -8.42 -4.04
N TRP A 47 -16.18 -8.17 -4.14
CA TRP A 47 -15.47 -7.20 -3.30
C TRP A 47 -15.35 -5.81 -3.91
N LYS A 48 -15.76 -5.65 -5.18
CA LYS A 48 -15.69 -4.39 -5.92
C LYS A 48 -14.25 -3.85 -6.06
N CYS A 49 -13.28 -4.76 -6.12
CA CYS A 49 -11.85 -4.48 -6.37
C CYS A 49 -11.27 -5.46 -7.39
N HIS A 50 -10.20 -5.11 -8.10
CA HIS A 50 -9.51 -6.04 -9.01
C HIS A 50 -8.19 -6.58 -8.45
N TYR A 51 -7.61 -5.84 -7.51
CA TYR A 51 -6.31 -6.14 -6.91
C TYR A 51 -6.40 -6.04 -5.40
N ARG A 52 -5.63 -6.90 -4.74
CA ARG A 52 -5.33 -6.81 -3.30
C ARG A 52 -3.84 -6.77 -3.10
N LEU A 53 -3.37 -5.84 -2.28
CA LEU A 53 -2.01 -5.85 -1.80
C LEU A 53 -2.00 -6.14 -0.30
N MET A 54 -1.31 -7.20 0.07
CA MET A 54 -1.09 -7.59 1.46
C MET A 54 0.29 -7.11 1.90
N LEU A 55 0.33 -6.39 3.02
CA LEU A 55 1.54 -5.79 3.58
C LEU A 55 1.53 -6.02 5.10
N GLY A 56 2.32 -6.98 5.58
CA GLY A 56 2.20 -7.46 6.95
C GLY A 56 0.75 -7.91 7.23
N ASP A 57 0.12 -7.32 8.25
CA ASP A 57 -1.25 -7.61 8.64
C ASP A 57 -2.31 -6.72 7.93
N THR A 58 -1.89 -5.81 7.05
CA THR A 58 -2.81 -4.94 6.31
C THR A 58 -3.14 -5.46 4.92
N ILE A 59 -4.37 -5.21 4.48
CA ILE A 59 -4.85 -5.54 3.14
C ILE A 59 -5.38 -4.26 2.50
N HIS A 60 -4.91 -3.96 1.30
CA HIS A 60 -5.32 -2.82 0.50
C HIS A 60 -6.06 -3.29 -0.75
N ASP A 61 -7.36 -3.00 -0.83
CA ASP A 61 -8.19 -3.24 -2.00
C ASP A 61 -8.00 -2.11 -3.03
N ALA A 62 -7.84 -2.47 -4.31
CA ALA A 62 -7.59 -1.51 -5.38
C ALA A 62 -8.18 -1.93 -6.74
N GLN A 63 -8.42 -0.96 -7.62
CA GLN A 63 -8.94 -1.18 -8.98
C GLN A 63 -7.83 -1.49 -10.00
N ASN A 64 -6.61 -1.05 -9.71
CA ASN A 64 -5.43 -1.24 -10.55
C ASN A 64 -4.16 -1.37 -9.69
N VAL A 65 -3.06 -1.77 -10.31
CA VAL A 65 -1.80 -2.05 -9.63
C VAL A 65 -1.19 -0.79 -9.00
N ALA A 66 -1.15 0.32 -9.73
CA ALA A 66 -0.63 1.59 -9.22
C ALA A 66 -1.39 2.08 -7.98
N GLU A 67 -2.71 1.93 -7.97
CA GLU A 67 -3.54 2.23 -6.80
C GLU A 67 -3.24 1.31 -5.61
N ALA A 68 -2.99 0.02 -5.85
CA ALA A 68 -2.60 -0.91 -4.79
C ALA A 68 -1.29 -0.48 -4.12
N TYR A 69 -0.27 -0.13 -4.92
CA TYR A 69 1.01 0.38 -4.41
C TYR A 69 0.87 1.71 -3.69
N ALA A 70 0.11 2.66 -4.25
CA ALA A 70 -0.13 3.95 -3.63
C ALA A 70 -0.80 3.82 -2.25
N MET A 71 -1.83 2.98 -2.12
CA MET A 71 -2.53 2.78 -0.85
C MET A 71 -1.67 2.11 0.21
N ALA A 72 -0.85 1.14 -0.20
CA ALA A 72 0.13 0.50 0.68
C ALA A 72 1.24 1.46 1.13
N LEU A 73 1.72 2.29 0.20
CA LEU A 73 2.74 3.29 0.52
C LEU A 73 2.21 4.35 1.47
N LEU A 74 1.00 4.87 1.24
CA LEU A 74 0.36 5.82 2.16
C LEU A 74 0.16 5.20 3.55
N SER A 75 -0.18 3.91 3.65
CA SER A 75 -0.36 3.25 4.95
C SER A 75 0.93 3.11 5.75
N LEU A 76 2.08 3.06 5.07
CA LEU A 76 3.41 3.10 5.70
C LEU A 76 3.81 4.52 6.10
N LEU A 77 3.64 5.49 5.20
CA LEU A 77 4.12 6.86 5.39
C LEU A 77 3.25 7.68 6.36
N GLU A 78 1.94 7.41 6.40
CA GLU A 78 1.01 8.11 7.28
C GLU A 78 0.88 7.45 8.66
N ARG A 79 1.47 6.27 8.88
CA ARG A 79 1.45 5.63 10.19
C ARG A 79 2.28 6.49 11.16
N PRO A 80 1.67 7.08 12.21
CA PRO A 80 2.46 7.70 13.26
C PRO A 80 3.34 6.61 13.90
N LEU A 81 4.61 6.92 14.13
CA LEU A 81 5.60 6.05 14.79
C LEU A 81 5.11 5.65 16.19
N VAL A 82 4.23 4.67 16.28
CA VAL A 82 3.81 4.04 17.54
C VAL A 82 3.79 2.54 17.29
N GLU A 83 4.96 1.94 17.44
CA GLU A 83 5.16 0.59 17.98
C GLU A 83 6.67 0.40 18.17
N SER A 84 7.15 0.84 19.34
CA SER A 84 8.33 0.24 19.95
C SER A 84 7.90 -1.15 20.42
N GLU A 85 8.61 -2.20 19.98
CA GLU A 85 8.40 -3.56 20.44
C GLU A 85 8.36 -3.63 21.98
N PRO A 86 7.52 -4.48 22.60
CA PRO A 86 7.69 -4.80 24.01
C PRO A 86 9.00 -5.55 24.17
N GLN A 87 10.02 -4.90 24.75
CA GLN A 87 11.23 -5.56 25.23
C GLN A 87 10.84 -6.80 26.06
N PRO A 88 11.31 -8.01 25.73
CA PRO A 88 11.12 -9.14 26.61
C PRO A 88 11.90 -8.89 27.90
N SER A 89 11.17 -8.63 28.98
CA SER A 89 11.70 -8.62 30.34
C SER A 89 12.17 -10.03 30.69
N HIS A 90 13.47 -10.27 30.62
CA HIS A 90 14.06 -11.44 31.25
C HIS A 90 13.88 -11.32 32.77
N SER A 91 13.22 -12.32 33.37
CA SER A 91 13.22 -12.60 34.81
C SER A 91 13.78 -14.00 35.05
#